data_AF-A0A1I0DSN8-F1
#
_entry.id   AF-A0A1I0DSN8-F1
#
_cell.length_a   1.000
_cell.length_b   1.000
_cell.length_c   1.000
_cell.angle_alpha   90.00
_cell.angle_beta   90.00
_cell.angle_gamma   90.00
#
_symmetry.space_group_name_H-M   'P 1'
#
loop_
_entity.id
_entity.type
_entity.pdbx_description
1 polymer ?
#
loop_
_entity_poly.entity_id
_entity_poly.type
_entity_poly.pdbx_seq_one_letter_code
_entity_poly.pdbx_strand_id
1 'polypeptide(L)'
;MLVSIGSVVVFLLFAAGLLAYQNSRLIAEREAAEQSGPTGKRAYTVFYESFADTGERPEATPLFEYSLQDAPENGSFKDGAPPETVALCRVPAGTGELALADAQRYMVHSIRKTAMSGRTLSYMTYKPKDTRRGEKELVARLEAAAKEEVRYADQNS
;
A
#
# COMPACT_ATOMS: atom_id res chain seq x y z
N MET A 1 -7.90 -13.56 50.85
CA MET A 1 -8.06 -12.45 49.87
C MET A 1 -6.74 -11.94 49.27
N LEU A 2 -5.60 -11.97 49.99
CA LEU A 2 -4.29 -11.49 49.47
C LEU A 2 -3.69 -12.34 48.32
N VAL A 3 -3.93 -13.66 48.31
CA VAL A 3 -3.42 -14.58 47.26
C VAL A 3 -4.03 -14.29 45.89
N SER A 4 -5.27 -13.78 45.85
CA SER A 4 -5.99 -13.42 44.63
C SER A 4 -5.35 -12.25 43.89
N ILE A 5 -4.87 -11.24 44.62
CA ILE A 5 -4.34 -10.00 44.02
C ILE A 5 -2.95 -10.26 43.45
N GLY A 6 -2.11 -11.02 44.17
CA GLY A 6 -0.78 -11.40 43.69
C GLY A 6 -0.84 -12.20 42.38
N SER A 7 -1.79 -13.13 42.25
CA SER A 7 -1.96 -13.92 41.03
C SER A 7 -2.35 -13.07 39.81
N VAL A 8 -3.22 -12.06 39.99
CA VAL A 8 -3.65 -11.18 38.90
C VAL A 8 -2.49 -10.29 38.44
N VAL A 9 -1.70 -9.76 39.37
CA VAL A 9 -0.55 -8.91 39.05
C VAL A 9 0.52 -9.68 38.26
N VAL A 10 0.83 -10.91 38.67
CA VAL A 10 1.80 -11.76 37.95
C VAL A 10 1.30 -12.10 36.55
N PHE A 11 0.00 -12.38 36.38
CA PHE A 11 -0.58 -12.67 35.08
C PHE A 11 -0.54 -11.46 34.13
N LEU A 12 -0.80 -10.26 34.64
CA LEU A 12 -0.71 -9.02 33.87
C LEU A 12 0.73 -8.69 33.46
N LEU A 13 1.71 -8.89 34.35
CA LEU A 13 3.11 -8.71 34.02
C LEU A 13 3.59 -9.69 32.94
N PHE A 14 3.12 -10.94 33.00
CA PHE A 14 3.45 -11.94 31.99
C PHE A 14 2.84 -11.60 30.63
N ALA A 15 1.58 -11.17 30.59
CA ALA A 15 0.92 -10.72 29.35
C ALA A 15 1.60 -9.49 28.74
N ALA A 16 1.98 -8.50 29.57
CA ALA A 16 2.72 -7.33 29.12
C ALA A 16 4.11 -7.69 28.57
N GLY A 17 4.81 -8.63 29.21
CA GLY A 17 6.09 -9.16 28.72
C GLY A 17 5.96 -9.87 27.36
N LEU A 18 4.90 -10.67 27.18
CA LEU A 18 4.60 -11.33 25.90
C LEU A 18 4.31 -10.31 24.78
N LEU A 19 3.51 -9.29 25.06
CA LEU A 19 3.21 -8.21 24.11
C LEU A 19 4.45 -7.39 23.76
N ALA A 20 5.27 -7.04 24.75
CA ALA A 20 6.53 -6.34 24.53
C ALA A 20 7.50 -7.16 23.68
N TYR A 21 7.62 -8.48 23.97
CA TYR A 21 8.45 -9.38 23.19
C TYR A 21 7.98 -9.50 21.73
N GLN A 22 6.67 -9.60 21.50
CA GLN A 22 6.11 -9.62 20.13
C GLN A 22 6.37 -8.30 19.39
N ASN A 23 6.21 -7.15 20.07
CA ASN A 23 6.51 -5.86 19.47
C ASN A 23 7.99 -5.70 19.12
N SER A 24 8.90 -6.08 20.04
CA SER A 24 10.34 -6.04 19.77
C SER A 24 10.74 -6.99 18.66
N ARG A 25 10.14 -8.18 18.58
CA ARG A 25 10.40 -9.14 17.49
C ARG A 25 9.92 -8.59 16.14
N LEU A 26 8.76 -7.94 16.10
CA LEU A 26 8.22 -7.35 14.87
C LEU A 26 9.05 -6.15 14.40
N ILE A 27 9.60 -5.36 15.34
CA ILE A 27 10.57 -4.29 15.03
C ILE A 27 11.90 -4.87 14.55
N ALA A 28 12.44 -5.88 15.23
CA ALA A 28 13.69 -6.52 14.84
C ALA A 28 13.59 -7.24 13.49
N GLU A 29 12.45 -7.87 13.17
CA GLU A 29 12.21 -8.48 11.86
C GLU A 29 12.11 -7.40 10.75
N ARG A 30 11.58 -6.21 11.07
CA ARG A 30 11.61 -5.05 10.15
C ARG A 30 13.01 -4.52 9.96
N GLU A 31 13.79 -4.35 11.03
CA GLU A 31 15.18 -3.88 10.97
C GLU A 31 16.09 -4.89 10.24
N ALA A 32 15.90 -6.19 10.46
CA ALA A 32 16.64 -7.24 9.76
C ALA A 32 16.27 -7.31 8.26
N ALA A 33 14.99 -7.07 7.92
CA ALA A 33 14.57 -6.93 6.53
C ALA A 33 15.13 -5.66 5.86
N GLU A 34 15.28 -4.57 6.63
CA GLU A 34 15.95 -3.33 6.19
C GLU A 34 17.48 -3.50 6.04
N GLN A 35 18.11 -4.38 6.82
CA GLN A 35 19.55 -4.67 6.76
C GLN A 35 19.96 -5.66 5.66
N SER A 36 19.00 -6.37 5.03
CA SER A 36 19.28 -7.42 4.04
C SER A 36 19.26 -6.96 2.58
N GLY A 37 19.08 -5.67 2.32
CA GLY A 37 19.16 -5.06 0.98
C GLY A 37 20.00 -3.78 1.04
N PRO A 38 20.58 -3.31 -0.09
CA PRO A 38 21.36 -2.10 -0.09
C PRO A 38 20.49 -0.94 0.43
N THR A 39 20.92 -0.42 1.58
CA THR A 39 20.40 0.73 2.31
C THR A 39 19.83 1.82 1.39
N GLY A 40 18.61 2.27 1.70
CA GLY A 40 18.21 3.67 1.50
C GLY A 40 18.16 4.23 0.07
N LYS A 41 18.29 3.43 -0.99
CA LYS A 41 18.17 3.97 -2.35
C LYS A 41 16.70 4.13 -2.70
N ARG A 42 16.25 5.37 -2.76
CA ARG A 42 14.97 5.74 -3.36
C ARG A 42 14.88 5.10 -4.75
N ALA A 43 13.98 4.15 -4.90
CA ALA A 43 13.86 3.31 -6.09
C ALA A 43 12.40 3.16 -6.52
N TYR A 44 11.51 3.98 -5.94
CA TYR A 44 10.10 3.99 -6.23
C TYR A 44 9.65 5.42 -6.47
N THR A 45 8.77 5.59 -7.45
CA THR A 45 8.19 6.88 -7.82
C THR A 45 6.72 6.66 -8.16
N VAL A 46 5.91 7.68 -7.88
CA VAL A 46 4.51 7.71 -8.24
C VAL A 46 4.32 8.59 -9.46
N PHE A 47 3.63 8.07 -10.46
CA PHE A 47 3.29 8.76 -11.69
C PHE A 47 1.78 9.00 -11.75
N TYR A 48 1.36 10.11 -12.33
CA TYR A 48 -0.06 10.50 -12.47
C TYR A 48 -0.55 10.26 -13.90
N GLU A 49 -0.27 9.08 -14.43
CA GLU A 49 -0.62 8.69 -15.79
C GLU A 49 -0.84 7.17 -15.88
N SER A 50 -1.60 6.73 -16.89
CA SER A 50 -1.89 5.33 -17.15
C SER A 50 -0.73 4.65 -17.84
N PHE A 51 -0.25 3.54 -17.28
CA PHE A 51 0.76 2.66 -17.90
C PHE A 51 0.12 1.59 -18.80
N ALA A 52 -1.22 1.55 -18.89
CA ALA A 52 -1.92 0.70 -19.85
C ALA A 52 -1.87 1.28 -21.28
N ASP A 53 -1.94 2.61 -21.40
CA ASP A 53 -2.05 3.31 -22.71
C ASP A 53 -0.72 3.87 -23.22
N THR A 54 0.20 4.19 -22.30
CA THR A 54 1.55 4.64 -22.66
C THR A 54 2.48 3.43 -22.72
N GLY A 55 3.07 3.18 -23.90
CA GLY A 55 3.95 2.04 -24.14
C GLY A 55 5.11 1.92 -23.13
N GLU A 56 5.78 0.76 -23.13
CA GLU A 56 6.84 0.41 -22.18
C GLU A 56 7.80 1.59 -21.91
N ARG A 57 7.79 2.11 -20.69
CA ARG A 57 8.84 3.00 -20.19
C ARG A 57 9.98 2.13 -19.66
N PRO A 58 11.08 1.95 -20.40
CA PRO A 58 12.15 1.06 -19.97
C PRO A 58 12.78 1.50 -18.63
N GLU A 59 12.68 2.78 -18.30
CA GLU A 59 13.15 3.37 -17.05
C GLU A 59 12.19 3.21 -15.84
N ALA A 60 10.94 2.79 -16.05
CA ALA A 60 9.94 2.67 -14.99
C ALA A 60 9.15 1.36 -15.12
N THR A 61 9.41 0.44 -14.19
CA THR A 61 8.68 -0.82 -14.10
C THR A 61 7.42 -0.65 -13.24
N PRO A 62 6.20 -0.72 -13.81
CA PRO A 62 4.98 -0.56 -13.02
C PRO A 62 4.81 -1.74 -12.06
N LEU A 63 4.31 -1.45 -10.85
CA LEU A 63 3.99 -2.44 -9.82
C LEU A 63 2.49 -2.49 -9.52
N PHE A 64 1.87 -1.32 -9.43
CA PHE A 64 0.46 -1.14 -9.07
C PHE A 64 -0.04 0.17 -9.65
N GLU A 65 -1.24 0.22 -10.20
CA GLU A 65 -1.91 1.47 -10.54
C GLU A 65 -3.37 1.44 -10.09
N TYR A 66 -3.92 2.61 -9.80
CA TYR A 66 -5.35 2.77 -9.59
C TYR A 66 -5.87 4.00 -10.34
N SER A 67 -7.13 3.93 -10.75
CA SER A 67 -7.80 4.97 -11.51
C SER A 67 -9.10 5.36 -10.83
N LEU A 68 -9.44 6.64 -10.90
CA LEU A 68 -10.68 7.20 -10.40
C LEU A 68 -11.53 7.66 -11.56
N GLN A 69 -12.78 7.21 -11.57
CA GLN A 69 -13.78 7.64 -12.55
C GLN A 69 -14.96 8.27 -11.82
N ASP A 70 -15.44 9.40 -12.33
CA ASP A 70 -16.63 10.05 -11.76
C ASP A 70 -17.81 9.09 -11.82
N ALA A 71 -18.56 8.99 -10.72
CA ALA A 71 -19.81 8.26 -10.72
C ALA A 71 -20.75 8.87 -11.77
N PRO A 72 -21.45 8.05 -12.57
CA PRO A 72 -22.33 8.57 -13.60
C PRO A 72 -23.49 9.33 -12.95
N GLU A 73 -23.49 10.66 -13.02
CA GLU A 73 -24.54 11.48 -12.40
C GLU A 73 -25.92 11.28 -13.05
N ASN A 74 -26.03 10.61 -14.22
CA ASN A 74 -27.30 10.32 -14.90
C ASN A 74 -27.21 9.09 -15.83
N GLY A 75 -26.42 8.06 -15.46
CA GLY A 75 -26.20 6.89 -16.33
C GLY A 75 -25.24 7.13 -17.51
N SER A 76 -24.73 8.34 -17.68
CA SER A 76 -23.61 8.68 -18.56
C SER A 76 -22.44 9.20 -17.73
N PHE A 77 -21.26 8.63 -17.90
CA PHE A 77 -20.01 9.25 -17.47
C PHE A 77 -19.91 10.65 -18.09
N LYS A 78 -19.36 11.64 -17.37
CA LYS A 78 -19.05 12.94 -17.98
C LYS A 78 -18.11 12.69 -19.15
N ASP A 79 -18.67 12.81 -20.35
CA ASP A 79 -18.05 12.40 -21.60
C ASP A 79 -16.72 13.16 -21.79
N GLY A 80 -15.61 12.42 -21.81
CA GLY A 80 -14.30 12.94 -22.26
C GLY A 80 -13.26 13.33 -21.20
N ALA A 81 -13.52 13.25 -19.89
CA ALA A 81 -12.44 13.43 -18.90
C ALA A 81 -11.68 12.11 -18.70
N PRO A 82 -10.36 12.04 -18.98
CA PRO A 82 -9.59 10.83 -18.73
C PRO A 82 -9.61 10.50 -17.22
N PRO A 83 -9.68 9.22 -16.86
CA PRO A 83 -9.68 8.82 -15.45
C PRO A 83 -8.37 9.27 -14.80
N GLU A 84 -8.48 9.84 -13.60
CA GLU A 84 -7.31 10.24 -12.84
C GLU A 84 -6.59 8.97 -12.38
N THR A 85 -5.40 8.74 -12.92
CA THR A 85 -4.66 7.50 -12.71
C THR A 85 -3.40 7.77 -11.93
N VAL A 86 -3.13 6.91 -10.94
CA VAL A 86 -1.96 6.98 -10.08
C VAL A 86 -1.25 5.64 -10.13
N ALA A 87 -0.04 5.63 -10.67
CA ALA A 87 0.78 4.44 -10.86
C ALA A 87 2.01 4.48 -9.96
N LEU A 88 2.23 3.41 -9.20
CA LEU A 88 3.47 3.16 -8.49
C LEU A 88 4.41 2.35 -9.37
N CYS A 89 5.60 2.90 -9.61
CA CYS A 89 6.63 2.24 -10.39
C CYS A 89 7.92 2.08 -9.60
N ARG A 90 8.64 1.01 -9.91
CA ARG A 90 10.04 0.83 -9.56
C ARG A 90 10.91 1.46 -10.63
N VAL A 91 11.88 2.25 -10.20
CA VAL A 91 12.85 2.93 -11.07
C VAL A 91 14.28 2.55 -10.65
N PRO A 92 15.30 2.84 -11.46
CA PRO A 92 16.69 2.61 -11.08
C PRO A 92 17.02 3.17 -9.69
N ALA A 93 17.88 2.45 -8.96
CA ALA A 93 18.18 2.82 -7.58
C ALA A 93 18.88 4.19 -7.52
N GLY A 94 18.29 5.15 -6.80
CA GLY A 94 18.77 6.52 -6.69
C GLY A 94 18.07 7.52 -7.62
N THR A 95 17.25 7.05 -8.57
CA THR A 95 16.41 7.92 -9.42
C THR A 95 14.98 8.04 -8.90
N GLY A 96 14.63 7.26 -7.87
CA GLY A 96 13.32 7.30 -7.24
C GLY A 96 13.18 8.43 -6.24
N GLU A 97 11.94 8.66 -5.82
CA GLU A 97 11.61 9.63 -4.78
C GLU A 97 11.42 8.97 -3.41
N LEU A 98 10.99 7.70 -3.42
CA LEU A 98 10.52 6.99 -2.25
C LEU A 98 11.32 5.71 -1.99
N ALA A 99 11.49 5.40 -0.70
CA ALA A 99 11.81 4.04 -0.27
C ALA A 99 10.55 3.16 -0.31
N LEU A 100 10.71 1.84 -0.24
CA LEU A 100 9.60 0.88 -0.36
C LEU A 100 8.51 1.13 0.70
N ALA A 101 8.90 1.36 1.96
CA ALA A 101 7.96 1.62 3.06
C ALA A 101 7.20 2.94 2.89
N ASP A 102 7.89 3.98 2.39
CA ASP A 102 7.27 5.28 2.09
C ASP A 102 6.29 5.19 0.94
N ALA A 103 6.67 4.48 -0.14
CA ALA A 103 5.80 4.22 -1.28
C ALA A 103 4.51 3.51 -0.85
N GLN A 104 4.60 2.49 0.00
CA GLN A 104 3.43 1.80 0.53
C GLN A 104 2.54 2.75 1.36
N ARG A 105 3.13 3.50 2.30
CA ARG A 105 2.38 4.46 3.13
C ARG A 105 1.67 5.51 2.28
N TYR A 106 2.39 6.07 1.31
CA TYR A 106 1.88 7.05 0.38
C TYR A 106 0.69 6.50 -0.40
N MET A 107 0.85 5.34 -1.05
CA MET A 107 -0.20 4.75 -1.89
C MET A 107 -1.43 4.33 -1.09
N VAL A 108 -1.27 3.72 0.09
CA VAL A 108 -2.41 3.39 0.96
C VAL A 108 -3.17 4.64 1.39
N HIS A 109 -2.45 5.70 1.79
CA HIS A 109 -3.07 6.96 2.15
C HIS A 109 -3.80 7.59 0.95
N SER A 110 -3.17 7.55 -0.23
CA SER A 110 -3.71 8.06 -1.48
C SER A 110 -5.02 7.36 -1.85
N ILE A 111 -5.04 6.02 -1.88
CA ILE A 111 -6.24 5.19 -2.14
C ILE A 111 -7.38 5.54 -1.17
N ARG A 112 -7.10 5.63 0.13
CA ARG A 112 -8.12 5.94 1.14
C ARG A 112 -8.67 7.36 0.98
N LYS A 113 -7.79 8.32 0.74
CA LYS A 113 -8.18 9.71 0.54
C LYS A 113 -9.06 9.86 -0.72
N THR A 114 -8.74 9.13 -1.78
CA THR A 114 -9.47 9.21 -3.04
C THR A 114 -10.78 8.44 -3.00
N ALA A 115 -10.87 7.33 -2.27
CA ALA A 115 -12.14 6.62 -2.04
C ALA A 115 -13.21 7.50 -1.37
N MET A 116 -12.81 8.43 -0.50
CA MET A 116 -13.72 9.40 0.13
C MET A 116 -14.32 10.43 -0.85
N SER A 117 -13.86 10.49 -2.10
CA SER A 117 -14.34 11.46 -3.09
C SER A 117 -15.67 11.06 -3.77
N GLY A 118 -16.22 9.88 -3.47
CA GLY A 118 -17.45 9.38 -4.10
C GLY A 118 -17.27 8.97 -5.57
N ARG A 119 -16.03 8.84 -6.03
CA ARG A 119 -15.66 8.37 -7.37
C ARG A 119 -15.46 6.86 -7.36
N THR A 120 -15.70 6.21 -8.50
CA THR A 120 -15.46 4.78 -8.67
C THR A 120 -13.96 4.53 -8.78
N LEU A 121 -13.44 3.64 -7.92
CA LEU A 121 -12.03 3.25 -7.93
C LEU A 121 -11.87 1.92 -8.69
N SER A 122 -10.97 1.89 -9.66
CA SER A 122 -10.47 0.66 -10.28
C SER A 122 -8.97 0.56 -10.06
N TYR A 123 -8.41 -0.65 -10.09
CA TYR A 123 -6.97 -0.85 -9.93
C TYR A 123 -6.45 -2.01 -10.77
N MET A 124 -5.17 -1.95 -11.09
CA MET A 124 -4.45 -2.99 -11.81
C MET A 124 -3.11 -3.28 -11.12
N THR A 125 -2.71 -4.55 -11.14
CA THR A 125 -1.44 -4.99 -10.57
C THR A 125 -0.56 -5.62 -11.62
N TYR A 126 0.72 -5.29 -11.54
CA TYR A 126 1.72 -5.76 -12.48
C TYR A 126 2.64 -6.74 -11.78
N LYS A 127 3.02 -7.79 -12.50
CA LYS A 127 3.93 -8.84 -12.00
C LYS A 127 5.18 -8.93 -12.88
N PRO A 128 6.14 -8.00 -12.71
CA PRO A 128 7.43 -8.07 -13.40
C PRO A 128 8.13 -9.41 -13.14
N LYS A 129 8.93 -9.89 -14.11
CA LYS A 129 9.64 -11.18 -13.96
C LYS A 129 10.62 -11.20 -12.78
N ASP A 130 11.10 -10.03 -12.37
CA ASP A 130 12.09 -9.82 -11.31
C ASP A 130 11.48 -9.11 -10.07
N THR A 131 10.19 -9.35 -9.77
CA THR A 131 9.56 -8.78 -8.56
C THR A 131 10.23 -9.28 -7.28
N ARG A 132 10.68 -8.34 -6.45
CA ARG A 132 11.31 -8.60 -5.16
C ARG A 132 10.28 -9.03 -4.11
N ARG A 133 10.71 -9.75 -3.07
CA ARG A 133 9.80 -10.18 -1.98
C ARG A 133 9.04 -8.99 -1.35
N GLY A 134 9.74 -7.91 -1.02
CA GLY A 134 9.12 -6.72 -0.45
C GLY A 134 8.10 -6.04 -1.38
N GLU A 135 8.34 -6.08 -2.70
CA GLU A 135 7.40 -5.56 -3.70
C GLU A 135 6.13 -6.43 -3.77
N LYS A 136 6.26 -7.76 -3.67
CA LYS A 136 5.10 -8.67 -3.60
C LYS A 136 4.24 -8.36 -2.37
N GLU A 137 4.87 -8.17 -1.22
CA GLU A 137 4.17 -7.84 0.03
C GLU A 137 3.51 -6.44 -0.05
N LEU A 138 4.19 -5.46 -0.67
CA LEU A 138 3.63 -4.14 -0.93
C LEU A 138 2.40 -4.23 -1.84
N VAL A 139 2.51 -4.89 -3.00
CA VAL A 139 1.41 -5.01 -3.96
C VAL A 139 0.21 -5.70 -3.33
N ALA A 140 0.42 -6.79 -2.58
CA ALA A 140 -0.65 -7.48 -1.86
C ALA A 140 -1.39 -6.57 -0.87
N ARG A 141 -0.68 -5.67 -0.18
CA ARG A 141 -1.29 -4.69 0.74
C ARG A 141 -2.05 -3.60 -0.01
N LEU A 142 -1.54 -3.13 -1.14
CA LEU A 142 -2.26 -2.17 -1.99
C LEU A 142 -3.53 -2.76 -2.58
N GLU A 143 -3.48 -4.02 -3.05
CA GLU A 143 -4.67 -4.75 -3.50
C GLU A 143 -5.70 -4.88 -2.38
N ALA A 144 -5.27 -5.22 -1.15
CA ALA A 144 -6.17 -5.34 -0.01
C ALA A 144 -6.85 -3.99 0.30
N ALA A 145 -6.08 -2.89 0.33
CA ALA A 145 -6.62 -1.55 0.55
C ALA A 145 -7.61 -1.16 -0.55
N ALA A 146 -7.25 -1.33 -1.83
CA ALA A 146 -8.14 -0.99 -2.94
C ALA A 146 -9.43 -1.84 -2.92
N LYS A 147 -9.34 -3.15 -2.67
CA LYS A 147 -10.53 -4.02 -2.55
C LYS A 147 -11.44 -3.63 -1.39
N GLU A 148 -10.88 -3.23 -0.27
CA GLU A 148 -11.64 -2.77 0.89
C GLU A 148 -12.45 -1.52 0.51
N GLU A 149 -11.82 -0.52 -0.11
CA GLU A 149 -12.49 0.72 -0.51
C GLU A 149 -13.55 0.49 -1.62
N VAL A 150 -13.27 -0.36 -2.61
CA VAL A 150 -14.25 -0.70 -3.67
C VAL A 150 -15.50 -1.35 -3.06
N ARG A 151 -15.33 -2.27 -2.11
CA ARG A 151 -16.46 -2.91 -1.42
C ARG A 151 -17.29 -1.94 -0.60
N TYR A 152 -16.66 -0.96 0.05
CA TYR A 152 -17.39 0.07 0.78
C TYR A 152 -18.19 0.98 -0.17
N ALA A 153 -17.66 1.28 -1.36
CA ALA A 153 -18.38 2.04 -2.38
C ALA A 153 -19.62 1.27 -2.88
N ASP A 154 -19.48 -0.02 -3.19
CA ASP A 154 -20.59 -0.87 -3.67
C ASP A 154 -21.72 -1.06 -2.63
N GLN A 155 -21.40 -0.99 -1.33
CA GLN A 155 -22.40 -1.14 -0.25
C GLN A 155 -23.17 0.15 0.06
N ASN A 156 -22.64 1.30 -0.36
CA ASN A 156 -23.20 2.62 -0.06
C ASN A 156 -23.76 3.34 -1.30
N SER A 157 -23.72 2.72 -2.48
CA SER A 157 -24.37 3.14 -3.74
C SER A 157 -25.74 2.52 -3.91
#